data_AF-A0A945ZRX7-F1
#
_entry.id   AF-A0A945ZRX7-F1
#
_cell.length_a   1.000
_cell.length_b   1.000
_cell.length_c   1.000
_cell.angle_alpha   90.00
_cell.angle_beta   90.00
_cell.angle_gamma   90.00
#
_symmetry.space_group_name_H-M   'P 1'
#
loop_
_entity.id
_entity.type
_entity.pdbx_description
1 polymer ?
#
loop_
_entity_poly.entity_id
_entity_poly.type
_entity_poly.pdbx_seq_one_letter_code
_entity_poly.pdbx_strand_id
1 'polypeptide(L)' 'TADDNVHYQNAEMLINELIKHKKVFYFMAYPNRSHGIREDNAYPHVAMMFTDFLRKNCLPGGK' A
#
# COMPACT_ATOMS: atom_id res chain seq x y z
N THR A 1 -6.07 14.73 -4.86
CA THR A 1 -5.31 13.60 -5.44
C THR A 1 -4.43 14.16 -6.54
N ALA A 2 -3.11 14.04 -6.42
CA ALA A 2 -2.14 14.62 -7.36
C ALA A 2 -1.18 13.52 -7.88
N ASP A 3 -1.74 12.33 -8.17
CA ASP A 3 -1.05 11.28 -8.92
C ASP A 3 -1.48 11.40 -10.38
N ASP A 4 -0.56 11.87 -11.21
CA ASP A 4 -0.84 12.28 -12.60
C ASP A 4 -0.70 11.12 -13.60
N ASN A 5 -0.56 9.85 -13.15
CA ASN A 5 -0.42 8.69 -14.05
C ASN A 5 -1.26 7.47 -13.63
N VAL A 6 -1.47 7.21 -12.33
CA VAL A 6 -2.42 6.18 -11.86
C VAL A 6 -3.43 6.82 -10.92
N HIS A 7 -4.61 7.11 -11.47
CA HIS A 7 -5.71 7.69 -10.72
C HIS A 7 -6.12 6.78 -9.56
N TYR A 8 -6.26 7.39 -8.37
CA TYR A 8 -6.75 6.75 -7.15
C TYR A 8 -8.10 6.03 -7.35
N GLN A 9 -8.89 6.47 -8.33
CA GLN A 9 -10.15 5.83 -8.75
C GLN A 9 -9.99 4.34 -9.12
N ASN A 10 -8.86 3.95 -9.72
CA ASN A 10 -8.62 2.54 -10.05
C ASN A 10 -8.43 1.70 -8.78
N ALA A 11 -7.77 2.25 -7.76
CA ALA A 11 -7.61 1.60 -6.46
C ALA A 11 -8.94 1.50 -5.71
N GLU A 12 -9.79 2.53 -5.78
CA GLU A 12 -11.13 2.52 -5.19
C GLU A 12 -12.03 1.43 -5.77
N MET A 13 -11.99 1.20 -7.09
CA MET A 13 -12.74 0.12 -7.73
C MET A 13 -12.31 -1.26 -7.19
N LEU A 14 -11.01 -1.50 -7.06
CA LEU A 14 -10.50 -2.76 -6.52
C LEU A 14 -10.86 -2.93 -5.04
N ILE A 15 -10.77 -1.86 -4.25
CA ILE A 15 -11.17 -1.85 -2.84
C ILE A 15 -12.65 -2.24 -2.70
N ASN A 16 -13.53 -1.66 -3.52
CA ASN A 16 -14.96 -1.96 -3.49
C ASN A 16 -15.25 -3.43 -3.81
N GLU A 17 -14.57 -4.00 -4.81
CA GLU A 17 -14.73 -5.43 -5.14
C GLU A 17 -14.16 -6.34 -4.03
N LEU A 18 -13.02 -5.99 -3.42
CA LEU A 18 -12.47 -6.75 -2.27
C LEU A 18 -13.42 -6.73 -1.07
N ILE A 19 -14.04 -5.58 -0.77
CA ILE A 19 -15.06 -5.43 0.28
C ILE A 19 -16.28 -6.30 -0.04
N LYS A 20 -16.78 -6.23 -1.27
CA LYS A 20 -17.93 -7.04 -1.73
C LYS A 20 -17.67 -8.54 -1.59
N HIS A 21 -16.44 -8.98 -1.86
CA HIS A 21 -16.03 -10.38 -1.70
C HIS A 21 -15.56 -10.74 -0.28
N LYS A 22 -15.71 -9.84 0.69
CA LYS A 22 -15.30 -10.02 2.10
C LYS A 22 -13.85 -10.49 2.24
N LYS A 23 -12.96 -10.00 1.36
CA LYS A 23 -11.53 -10.29 1.41
C LYS A 23 -10.85 -9.32 2.35
N VAL A 24 -10.04 -9.84 3.26
CA VAL A 24 -9.18 -9.02 4.12
C VAL A 24 -8.01 -8.54 3.27
N PHE A 25 -7.78 -7.23 3.24
CA PHE A 25 -6.67 -6.62 2.51
C PHE A 25 -6.03 -5.50 3.35
N TYR A 26 -4.78 -5.21 3.04
CA TYR A 26 -4.05 -4.08 3.63
C TYR A 26 -3.88 -3.01 2.57
N PHE A 27 -4.26 -1.78 2.90
CA PHE A 27 -4.19 -0.64 1.99
C PHE A 27 -3.59 0.56 2.72
N MET A 28 -2.69 1.28 2.04
CA MET A 28 -2.07 2.48 2.56
C MET A 28 -2.10 3.58 1.51
N ALA A 29 -2.89 4.62 1.77
CA ALA A 29 -2.91 5.81 0.94
C ALA A 29 -1.82 6.80 1.39
N TYR A 30 -1.07 7.34 0.43
CA TYR A 30 -0.14 8.43 0.66
C TYR A 30 -0.64 9.68 -0.08
N PRO A 31 -1.52 10.49 0.54
CA PRO A 31 -2.14 11.64 -0.12
C PRO A 31 -1.12 12.75 -0.42
N ASN A 32 -1.42 13.57 -1.43
CA ASN A 32 -0.61 14.72 -1.88
C ASN A 32 0.80 14.37 -2.38
N ARG A 33 0.93 13.32 -3.19
CA ARG A 33 2.21 12.91 -3.78
C ARG A 33 2.05 12.61 -5.27
N SER A 34 3.06 12.97 -6.05
CA SER A 34 3.18 12.58 -7.46
C SER A 34 3.47 11.09 -7.61
N HIS A 35 3.42 10.57 -8.84
CA HIS A 35 3.57 9.14 -9.21
C HIS A 35 4.88 8.45 -8.77
N GLY A 36 5.75 9.16 -8.05
CA GLY A 36 6.94 8.61 -7.40
C GLY A 36 6.89 8.79 -5.88
N ILE A 37 7.25 7.74 -5.14
CA ILE A 37 7.50 7.79 -3.69
C ILE A 37 8.89 8.43 -3.44
N ARG A 38 9.12 9.62 -4.02
CA ARG A 38 10.40 10.35 -3.94
C ARG A 38 10.33 11.59 -3.04
N GLU A 39 9.13 12.07 -2.77
CA GLU A 39 8.91 13.30 -2.01
C GLU A 39 8.72 12.99 -0.51
N ASP A 40 9.31 13.82 0.35
CA ASP A 40 9.12 13.90 1.81
C ASP A 40 9.40 12.64 2.64
N ASN A 41 10.52 11.94 2.44
CA ASN A 41 10.94 10.82 3.30
C ASN A 41 9.86 9.72 3.45
N ALA A 42 8.97 9.61 2.47
CA ALA A 42 7.93 8.59 2.36
C ALA A 42 8.49 7.17 2.30
N TYR A 43 9.64 7.03 1.66
CA TYR A 43 10.28 5.75 1.36
C TYR A 43 10.68 4.97 2.62
N PRO A 44 11.31 5.58 3.65
CA PRO A 44 11.48 4.95 4.97
C PRO A 44 10.20 4.35 5.56
N HIS A 45 9.08 5.06 5.45
CA HIS A 45 7.80 4.58 5.97
C HIS A 45 7.29 3.36 5.20
N VAL A 46 7.42 3.36 3.87
CA VAL A 46 7.08 2.20 3.03
C VAL A 46 7.94 0.99 3.38
N ALA A 47 9.26 1.18 3.53
CA ALA A 47 10.18 0.11 3.90
C ALA A 47 9.88 -0.47 5.30
N MET A 48 9.53 0.39 6.27
CA MET A 48 9.11 -0.02 7.61
C MET A 48 7.84 -0.85 7.58
N MET A 49 6.81 -0.39 6.86
CA MET A 49 5.54 -1.12 6.71
C MET A 49 5.73 -2.48 6.03
N PHE A 50 6.57 -2.54 4.99
CA PHE A 50 6.86 -3.80 4.31
C PHE A 50 7.58 -4.79 5.24
N THR A 51 8.56 -4.31 6.00
CA THR A 51 9.29 -5.13 6.98
C THR A 51 8.37 -5.65 8.09
N ASP A 52 7.49 -4.79 8.62
CA ASP A 52 6.51 -5.17 9.64
C ASP A 52 5.51 -6.20 9.10
N PHE A 53 5.02 -6.01 7.87
CA PHE A 53 4.12 -6.96 7.21
C PHE A 53 4.75 -8.35 7.07
N LEU A 54 6.00 -8.42 6.61
CA LEU A 54 6.73 -9.68 6.49
C LEU A 54 6.93 -10.35 7.85
N ARG A 55 7.31 -9.60 8.88
CA ARG A 55 7.49 -10.17 10.23
C ARG A 55 6.19 -10.72 10.82
N LYS A 56 5.04 -10.10 10.51
CA LYS A 56 3.73 -10.52 11.01
C LYS A 56 3.14 -11.69 10.25
N ASN A 57 3.36 -11.77 8.94
CA ASN A 57 2.68 -12.73 8.06
C ASN A 57 3.60 -13.85 7.53
N CYS A 58 4.92 -13.69 7.61
CA CYS A 58 5.89 -14.71 7.23
C CYS A 58 6.61 -15.21 8.47
N LEU A 59 6.42 -16.48 8.80
CA LEU A 59 7.23 -17.14 9.82
C LEU A 59 8.71 -17.12 9.36
N PRO A 60 9.68 -16.92 10.27
CA PRO A 60 11.09 -17.00 9.92
C PRO A 60 11.38 -18.40 9.36
N GLY A 61 11.70 -18.47 8.07
CA GLY A 61 12.07 -19.69 7.40
C GLY A 61 13.51 -20.07 7.73
N GLY A 62 13.69 -21.24 8.35
CA GLY A 62 14.99 -21.85 8.62
C GLY A 62 15.13 -22.33 10.06
N LYS A 63 14.94 -23.64 10.28
CA LYS A 63 15.66 -24.40 11.32
C LYS A 63 16.77 -25.16 10.63
#